data_AF-A0A9D2S5Z8-F1
#
_entry.id   AF-A0A9D2S5Z8-F1
#
_cell.length_a   1.000
_cell.length_b   1.000
_cell.length_c   1.000
_cell.angle_alpha   90.00
_cell.angle_beta   90.00
_cell.angle_gamma   90.00
#
_symmetry.space_group_name_H-M   'P 1'
#
loop_
_entity.id
_entity.type
_entity.pdbx_description
1 polymer ?
#
loop_
_entity_poly.entity_id
_entity_poly.type
_entity_poly.pdbx_seq_one_letter_code
_entity_poly.pdbx_strand_id
1 'polypeptide(L)'
;MEIDYQAIGIRVRRLRKEKGLTQQVLAEQAGVEPSNISHIERGATKLSLPTLVCLANALGTTVDGLLCDSLPQARQPFLGEIAGLLADCDHRELKIITSTLRALRMSLREEG
;
A
#
# COMPACT_ATOMS: atom_id res chain seq x y z
N MET A 1 14.01 15.13 2.54
CA MET A 1 12.98 14.10 2.62
C MET A 1 13.24 13.13 1.48
N GLU A 2 13.58 11.89 1.79
CA GLU A 2 13.86 10.87 0.77
C GLU A 2 12.59 10.04 0.56
N ILE A 3 12.13 9.96 -0.69
CA ILE A 3 10.95 9.16 -1.06
C ILE A 3 11.43 7.74 -1.35
N ASP A 4 10.83 6.75 -0.69
CA ASP A 4 11.10 5.34 -0.96
C ASP A 4 10.27 4.86 -2.17
N TYR A 5 10.86 4.97 -3.36
CA TYR A 5 10.23 4.52 -4.60
C TYR A 5 10.04 3.00 -4.67
N GLN A 6 10.82 2.22 -3.91
CA GLN A 6 10.66 0.78 -3.86
C GLN A 6 9.39 0.42 -3.10
N ALA A 7 9.14 1.07 -1.96
CA ALA A 7 7.91 0.90 -1.19
C ALA A 7 6.67 1.30 -2.00
N ILE A 8 6.71 2.43 -2.71
CA ILE A 8 5.64 2.85 -3.63
C ILE A 8 5.37 1.76 -4.67
N GLY A 9 6.42 1.25 -5.32
CA GLY A 9 6.32 0.21 -6.34
C GLY A 9 5.64 -1.06 -5.83
N ILE A 10 6.02 -1.52 -4.63
CA ILE A 10 5.42 -2.67 -3.97
C ILE A 10 3.93 -2.42 -3.69
N ARG A 11 3.58 -1.24 -3.17
CA ARG A 11 2.18 -0.86 -2.86
C ARG A 11 1.33 -0.79 -4.13
N VAL A 12 1.82 -0.14 -5.19
CA VAL A 12 1.14 -0.07 -6.50
C VAL A 12 0.87 -1.48 -7.02
N ARG A 13 1.88 -2.37 -6.98
CA ARG A 13 1.74 -3.75 -7.44
C ARG A 13 0.71 -4.54 -6.63
N ARG A 14 0.70 -4.37 -5.30
CA ARG A 14 -0.26 -5.02 -4.40
C ARG A 14 -1.69 -4.59 -4.73
N LEU A 15 -1.96 -3.28 -4.72
CA LEU A 15 -3.29 -2.71 -5.00
C LEU A 15 -3.80 -3.10 -6.39
N ARG A 16 -2.91 -3.10 -7.38
CA ARG A 16 -3.25 -3.55 -8.74
C ARG A 16 -3.73 -5.00 -8.75
N LYS A 17 -3.00 -5.89 -8.06
CA LYS A 17 -3.34 -7.32 -7.98
C LYS A 17 -4.63 -7.57 -7.20
N GLU A 18 -4.87 -6.84 -6.12
CA GLU A 18 -6.12 -6.92 -5.35
C GLU A 18 -7.35 -6.55 -6.19
N LYS A 19 -7.16 -5.62 -7.14
CA LYS A 19 -8.19 -5.27 -8.14
C LYS A 19 -8.23 -6.20 -9.35
N GLY A 20 -7.39 -7.22 -9.42
CA GLY A 20 -7.33 -8.14 -10.56
C GLY A 20 -6.87 -7.51 -11.88
N LEU A 21 -6.19 -6.35 -11.84
CA LEU A 21 -5.79 -5.62 -13.04
C LEU A 21 -4.46 -6.13 -13.60
N THR A 22 -4.32 -6.18 -14.92
CA THR A 22 -3.00 -6.36 -15.56
C THR A 22 -2.22 -5.04 -15.54
N GLN A 23 -0.90 -5.08 -15.74
CA GLN A 23 -0.10 -3.85 -15.86
C GLN A 23 -0.58 -2.98 -17.02
N GLN A 24 -1.00 -3.60 -18.13
CA GLN A 24 -1.53 -2.89 -19.29
C GLN A 24 -2.84 -2.16 -18.97
N VAL A 25 -3.77 -2.81 -18.27
CA VAL A 25 -5.03 -2.19 -17.87
C VAL A 25 -4.80 -1.04 -16.89
N LEU A 26 -3.89 -1.19 -15.92
CA LEU A 26 -3.54 -0.09 -15.02
C LEU A 26 -2.91 1.09 -15.78
N ALA A 27 -2.04 0.81 -16.76
CA ALA A 27 -1.38 1.83 -17.55
C ALA A 27 -2.40 2.67 -18.35
N GLU A 28 -3.37 1.99 -18.98
CA GLU A 28 -4.48 2.63 -19.69
C GLU A 28 -5.32 3.51 -18.76
N GLN A 29 -5.72 2.99 -17.60
CA GLN A 29 -6.49 3.75 -16.60
C GLN A 29 -5.73 4.94 -16.04
N ALA A 30 -4.41 4.83 -15.88
CA ALA A 30 -3.55 5.89 -15.36
C ALA A 30 -3.02 6.84 -16.45
N GLY A 31 -3.32 6.60 -17.73
CA GLY A 31 -2.84 7.41 -18.85
C GLY A 31 -1.32 7.40 -19.02
N VAL A 32 -0.67 6.25 -18.81
CA VAL A 32 0.78 6.07 -18.96
C VAL A 32 1.12 4.86 -19.83
N GLU A 33 2.37 4.78 -20.29
CA GLU A 33 2.87 3.61 -21.02
C GLU A 33 2.93 2.36 -20.13
N PRO A 34 2.57 1.16 -20.63
CA PRO A 34 2.62 -0.09 -19.85
C PRO A 34 4.02 -0.41 -19.29
N SER A 35 5.08 -0.09 -20.03
CA SER A 35 6.46 -0.25 -19.58
C SER A 35 6.75 0.60 -18.34
N ASN A 36 6.12 1.76 -18.21
CA ASN A 36 6.28 2.66 -17.07
C ASN A 36 5.70 2.03 -15.79
N ILE A 37 4.54 1.36 -15.88
CA ILE A 37 3.97 0.61 -14.74
C ILE A 37 4.95 -0.47 -14.26
N SER A 38 5.55 -1.23 -15.18
CA SER A 38 6.54 -2.26 -14.83
C SER A 38 7.80 -1.68 -14.17
N HIS A 39 8.27 -0.51 -14.59
CA HIS A 39 9.38 0.18 -13.93
C HIS A 39 9.00 0.68 -12.53
N ILE A 40 7.82 1.28 -12.40
CA ILE A 40 7.30 1.79 -11.12
C ILE A 40 7.15 0.66 -10.11
N GLU A 41 6.54 -0.47 -10.50
CA GLU A 41 6.32 -1.61 -9.60
C GLU A 41 7.61 -2.28 -9.09
N ARG A 42 8.73 -2.03 -9.77
CA ARG A 42 10.06 -2.52 -9.38
C ARG A 42 10.92 -1.44 -8.72
N GLY A 43 10.38 -0.24 -8.47
CA GLY A 43 11.14 0.91 -7.98
C GLY A 43 12.26 1.37 -8.93
N ALA A 44 12.23 0.92 -10.19
CA ALA A 44 13.31 1.13 -11.16
C ALA A 44 13.26 2.51 -11.84
N THR A 45 12.23 3.31 -11.56
CA THR A 45 12.11 4.68 -12.05
C THR A 45 11.51 5.58 -10.98
N LYS A 46 11.87 6.86 -11.04
CA LYS A 46 11.13 7.91 -10.31
C LYS A 46 9.88 8.25 -11.11
N LEU A 47 8.78 8.48 -10.41
CA LEU A 47 7.52 8.91 -11.01
C LEU A 47 7.24 10.39 -10.70
N SER A 48 6.55 11.06 -11.62
CA SER A 48 6.15 12.45 -11.44
C SER A 48 4.91 12.54 -10.53
N LEU A 49 4.66 13.72 -9.94
CA LEU A 49 3.44 13.94 -9.15
C LEU A 49 2.15 13.69 -9.97
N PRO A 50 2.04 14.11 -11.25
CA PRO A 50 0.90 13.73 -12.09
C PRO A 50 0.72 12.21 -12.20
N THR A 51 1.79 11.45 -12.46
CA THR A 51 1.71 9.98 -12.50
C THR A 51 1.25 9.40 -11.17
N LEU A 52 1.73 9.94 -10.04
CA LEU A 52 1.31 9.50 -8.71
C LEU A 52 -0.19 9.68 -8.49
N VAL A 53 -0.73 10.85 -8.85
CA VAL A 53 -2.16 11.17 -8.73
C VAL A 53 -3.00 10.27 -9.65
N CYS A 54 -2.57 10.08 -10.90
CA CYS A 54 -3.25 9.18 -11.83
C CYS A 54 -3.30 7.74 -11.31
N LEU A 55 -2.19 7.23 -10.77
CA LEU A 55 -2.13 5.90 -10.16
C LEU A 55 -3.05 5.79 -8.95
N ALA A 56 -3.08 6.80 -8.07
CA ALA A 56 -3.96 6.81 -6.91
C ALA A 56 -5.43 6.71 -7.35
N ASN A 57 -5.84 7.52 -8.33
CA ASN A 57 -7.18 7.50 -8.88
C ASN A 57 -7.54 6.16 -9.53
N ALA A 58 -6.67 5.63 -10.40
CA ALA A 58 -6.89 4.33 -11.07
C ALA A 58 -6.99 3.17 -10.06
N LEU A 59 -6.15 3.20 -9.03
CA LEU A 59 -6.16 2.21 -7.95
C LEU A 59 -7.24 2.48 -6.90
N GLY A 60 -8.03 3.56 -7.02
CA GLY A 60 -9.08 3.92 -6.05
C GLY A 60 -8.53 4.09 -4.63
N THR A 61 -7.36 4.70 -4.50
CA THR A 61 -6.70 5.03 -3.25
C THR A 61 -6.31 6.51 -3.24
N THR A 62 -5.75 6.98 -2.14
CA THR A 62 -5.23 8.34 -2.01
C THR A 62 -3.72 8.37 -2.22
N VAL A 63 -3.16 9.56 -2.48
CA VAL A 63 -1.70 9.73 -2.67
C VAL A 63 -0.92 9.34 -1.40
N ASP A 64 -1.42 9.70 -0.21
CA ASP A 64 -0.86 9.25 1.07
C ASP A 64 -0.99 7.73 1.25
N GLY A 65 -2.01 7.08 0.67
CA GLY A 65 -2.12 5.63 0.60
C GLY A 65 -1.02 4.97 -0.24
N LEU A 66 -0.48 5.66 -1.24
CA LEU A 66 0.68 5.20 -2.02
C LEU A 66 2.03 5.54 -1.37
N LEU A 67 2.08 6.61 -0.57
CA LEU A 67 3.28 7.14 0.07
C LEU A 67 3.41 6.77 1.56
N CYS A 68 2.55 5.92 2.11
CA CYS A 68 2.43 5.70 3.56
C CYS A 68 3.73 5.26 4.23
N ASP A 69 4.59 4.53 3.53
CA ASP A 69 5.89 4.08 4.04
C ASP A 69 6.94 5.21 4.10
N SER A 70 6.74 6.29 3.33
CA SER A 70 7.57 7.51 3.34
C SER A 70 6.96 8.65 4.18
N LEU A 71 5.74 8.48 4.69
CA LEU A 71 5.00 9.49 5.45
C LEU A 71 4.69 8.95 6.85
N PRO A 72 5.54 9.21 7.87
CA PRO A 72 5.34 8.68 9.23
C PRO A 72 3.99 9.05 9.88
N GLN A 73 3.37 10.14 9.43
CA GLN A 73 2.07 10.60 9.90
C GLN A 73 0.89 9.86 9.22
N ALA A 74 1.12 9.12 8.13
CA ALA A 74 0.09 8.40 7.40
C ALA A 74 -0.33 7.12 8.17
N ARG A 75 -1.28 7.27 9.09
CA ARG A 75 -1.80 6.15 9.90
C ARG A 75 -2.94 5.37 9.25
N GLN A 76 -3.81 6.07 8.52
CA GLN A 76 -5.05 5.50 7.99
C GLN A 76 -4.84 4.33 7.03
N PRO A 77 -3.84 4.35 6.11
CA PRO A 77 -3.60 3.23 5.21
C PRO A 77 -3.30 1.91 5.94
N PHE A 78 -2.52 1.97 7.03
CA PHE A 78 -2.20 0.79 7.84
C PHE A 78 -3.40 0.27 8.63
N LEU A 79 -4.22 1.17 9.21
CA LEU A 79 -5.43 0.76 9.94
C LEU A 79 -6.48 0.12 9.02
N GLY A 80 -6.67 0.67 7.82
CA GLY A 80 -7.56 0.09 6.82
C GLY A 80 -7.12 -1.30 6.36
N GLU A 81 -5.82 -1.50 6.17
CA GLU A 81 -5.25 -2.80 5.82
C GLU A 81 -5.45 -3.84 6.92
N ILE A 82 -5.20 -3.47 8.19
CA ILE A 82 -5.50 -4.33 9.34
C ILE A 82 -6.98 -4.69 9.38
N ALA A 83 -7.88 -3.72 9.24
CA ALA A 83 -9.32 -3.98 9.25
C ALA A 83 -9.73 -4.93 8.10
N GLY A 84 -9.15 -4.76 6.91
CA GLY A 84 -9.40 -5.63 5.76
C GLY A 84 -8.94 -7.07 6.00
N LEU A 85 -7.77 -7.27 6.59
CA LEU A 85 -7.24 -8.61 6.94
C LEU A 85 -8.08 -9.34 7.99
N LEU A 86 -8.87 -8.59 8.78
CA LEU A 86 -9.69 -9.14 9.87
C LEU A 86 -11.17 -9.29 9.48
N ALA A 87 -11.55 -8.91 8.26
CA ALA A 87 -12.94 -8.76 7.86
C ALA A 87 -13.72 -10.09 7.80
N ASP A 88 -13.04 -11.19 7.49
CA ASP A 88 -13.59 -12.54 7.36
C ASP A 88 -13.20 -13.49 8.50
N CYS A 89 -12.49 -13.00 9.52
CA CYS A 89 -12.07 -13.79 10.66
C CYS A 89 -13.24 -14.18 11.59
N ASP A 90 -13.21 -15.42 12.08
CA ASP A 90 -14.15 -15.90 13.10
C ASP A 90 -13.78 -15.43 14.52
N HIS A 91 -14.66 -15.71 15.50
CA HIS A 91 -14.44 -15.31 16.89
C HIS A 91 -13.14 -15.86 17.51
N ARG A 92 -12.76 -17.10 17.15
CA ARG A 92 -11.55 -17.74 17.67
C ARG A 92 -10.30 -17.07 17.09
N GLU A 93 -10.30 -16.84 15.78
CA GLU A 93 -9.21 -16.15 15.07
C GLU A 93 -9.01 -14.74 15.62
N LEU A 94 -10.08 -13.96 15.75
CA LEU A 94 -10.03 -12.61 16.32
C LEU A 94 -9.45 -12.58 17.74
N LYS A 95 -9.81 -13.56 18.58
CA LYS A 95 -9.28 -13.67 19.95
C LYS A 95 -7.78 -13.92 19.96
N ILE A 96 -7.31 -14.85 19.13
CA ILE A 96 -5.89 -15.17 19.00
C ILE A 96 -5.13 -13.94 18.48
N ILE A 97 -5.57 -13.36 17.37
CA ILE A 97 -4.92 -12.20 16.76
C ILE A 97 -4.86 -11.02 17.73
N THR A 98 -5.94 -10.72 18.44
CA THR A 98 -5.97 -9.65 19.44
C THR A 98 -4.97 -9.88 20.58
N SER A 99 -4.81 -11.12 21.03
CA SER A 99 -3.82 -11.46 22.06
C SER A 99 -2.39 -11.25 21.57
N THR A 100 -2.10 -11.63 20.34
CA THR A 100 -0.79 -11.43 19.69
C THR A 100 -0.49 -9.96 19.47
N LEU A 101 -1.46 -9.18 18.95
CA LEU A 101 -1.33 -7.74 18.76
C LEU A 101 -1.05 -7.01 20.08
N ARG A 102 -1.68 -7.46 21.18
CA ARG A 102 -1.43 -6.90 22.52
C ARG A 102 0.01 -7.16 22.96
N ALA A 103 0.50 -8.40 22.82
CA ALA A 103 1.87 -8.76 23.17
C ALA A 103 2.89 -7.99 22.32
N LEU A 104 2.70 -7.93 21.01
CA LEU A 104 3.56 -7.19 20.09
C LEU A 104 3.62 -5.70 20.45
N ARG A 105 2.46 -5.09 20.76
CA ARG A 105 2.40 -3.68 21.16
C ARG A 105 3.16 -3.40 22.46
N MET A 106 3.15 -4.33 23.42
CA MET A 106 3.92 -4.17 24.66
C MET A 106 5.42 -4.21 24.35
N SER A 107 5.88 -5.20 23.59
CA SER A 107 7.29 -5.31 23.17
C SER A 107 7.81 -4.05 22.49
N LEU A 108 7.06 -3.51 21.52
CA LEU A 108 7.44 -2.30 20.78
C LEU A 108 7.51 -1.03 21.65
N ARG A 109 6.91 -1.01 22.84
CA ARG A 109 6.92 0.14 23.76
C ARG A 109 7.91 -0.02 24.91
N GLU A 110 8.38 -1.23 25.17
CA GLU A 110 9.43 -1.49 26.16
C GLU A 110 10.82 -1.26 25.57
N GLU A 111 10.96 -1.33 24.24
CA GLU A 111 12.22 -1.08 23.50
C GLU A 111 12.45 0.41 23.12
N GLY A 112 11.49 1.30 23.38
CA GLY A 112 11.57 2.74 23.03
C GLY A 112 11.47 3.64 24.25
#